data_AF-A0A2G5NZ04-F1
#
_entry.id   AF-A0A2G5NZ04-F1
#
_cell.length_a   1.000
_cell.length_b   1.000
_cell.length_c   1.000
_cell.angle_alpha   90.00
_cell.angle_beta   90.00
_cell.angle_gamma   90.00
#
_symmetry.space_group_name_H-M   'P 1'
#
loop_
_entity.id
_entity.type
_entity.pdbx_description
1 polymer ?
#
loop_
_entity_poly.entity_id
_entity_poly.type
_entity_poly.pdbx_seq_one_letter_code
_entity_poly.pdbx_strand_id
1 'polypeptide(L)'
;SKGWYDKQIEMGTKLALIISEVIEALEADRIGDKENFAEELADACIRIFDLCGAEQIDLENVILNKMEKNRGRAYKHGGKA
;
A
#
# COMPACT_ATOMS: atom_id res chain seq x y z
N SER A 1 7.12 -18.39 15.90
CA SER A 1 5.99 -17.68 15.28
C SER A 1 5.38 -16.80 16.35
N LYS A 2 5.64 -15.48 16.35
CA LYS A 2 4.91 -14.59 17.26
C LYS A 2 3.47 -14.57 16.76
N GLY A 3 2.51 -15.00 17.57
CA GLY A 3 1.12 -15.25 17.16
C GLY A 3 0.34 -13.99 16.82
N TRP A 4 0.65 -13.36 15.68
CA TRP A 4 -0.05 -12.16 15.19
C TRP A 4 -1.50 -12.44 14.74
N TYR A 5 -1.93 -13.70 14.74
CA TYR A 5 -3.24 -14.13 14.23
C TYR A 5 -4.07 -14.93 15.25
N ASP A 6 -3.82 -14.79 16.56
CA ASP A 6 -4.60 -15.50 17.59
C ASP A 6 -6.08 -15.06 17.61
N LYS A 7 -6.43 -13.95 16.93
CA LYS A 7 -7.80 -13.49 16.68
C LYS A 7 -7.95 -13.03 15.23
N GLN A 8 -9.10 -13.34 14.62
CA GLN A 8 -9.45 -12.73 13.33
C GLN A 8 -9.58 -11.22 13.51
N ILE A 9 -8.65 -10.48 12.91
CA ILE A 9 -8.69 -9.02 12.83
C ILE A 9 -9.69 -8.66 11.72
N GLU A 10 -10.63 -7.77 12.03
CA GLU A 10 -11.59 -7.24 11.06
C GLU A 10 -10.88 -6.57 9.88
N MET A 11 -11.44 -6.69 8.67
CA MET A 11 -10.93 -6.04 7.46
C MET A 11 -10.71 -4.54 7.65
N GLY A 12 -11.64 -3.83 8.28
CA GLY A 12 -11.52 -2.39 8.54
C GLY A 12 -10.26 -2.04 9.34
N THR A 13 -9.93 -2.84 10.34
CA THR A 13 -8.72 -2.67 11.16
C THR A 13 -7.45 -2.90 10.34
N LYS A 14 -7.41 -3.94 9.49
CA LYS A 14 -6.24 -4.17 8.61
C LYS A 14 -6.02 -2.99 7.66
N LEU A 15 -7.09 -2.44 7.09
CA LEU A 15 -7.03 -1.27 6.21
C LEU A 15 -6.58 -0.01 6.97
N ALA A 16 -7.09 0.20 8.19
CA ALA A 16 -6.68 1.33 9.02
C ALA A 16 -5.18 1.29 9.35
N LEU A 17 -4.62 0.09 9.59
CA LEU A 17 -3.17 -0.08 9.81
C LEU A 17 -2.35 0.20 8.55
N ILE A 18 -2.84 -0.12 7.34
CA ILE A 18 -2.16 0.27 6.10
C ILE A 18 -2.17 1.81 5.97
N ILE A 19 -3.31 2.43 6.30
CA ILE A 19 -3.46 3.89 6.24
C ILE A 19 -2.52 4.60 7.22
N SER A 20 -2.30 4.06 8.43
CA SER A 20 -1.39 4.68 9.40
C SER A 20 0.03 4.80 8.85
N GLU A 21 0.58 3.76 8.23
CA GLU A 21 1.94 3.82 7.64
C GLU A 21 2.05 4.89 6.55
N VAL A 22 1.00 5.06 5.74
CA VAL A 22 0.98 6.11 4.70
C VAL A 22 0.93 7.51 5.33
N ILE A 23 0.25 7.66 6.47
CA ILE A 23 0.23 8.91 7.23
C ILE A 23 1.60 9.17 7.87
N GLU A 24 2.25 8.15 8.43
CA GLU A 24 3.59 8.27 9.02
C GLU A 24 4.63 8.67 7.95
N ALA A 25 4.55 8.07 6.75
CA ALA A 25 5.34 8.51 5.60
C ALA A 25 5.08 10.00 5.27
N LEU A 26 3.81 10.44 5.24
CA LEU A 26 3.47 11.84 4.99
C LEU A 26 4.06 12.78 6.05
N GLU A 27 4.02 12.42 7.32
CA GLU A 27 4.62 13.24 8.39
C GLU A 27 6.14 13.27 8.29
N ALA A 28 6.79 12.14 7.97
CA ALA A 28 8.24 12.08 7.72
C ALA A 28 8.67 13.00 6.57
N ASP A 29 7.93 13.00 5.46
CA ASP A 29 8.17 13.90 4.32
C ASP A 29 8.07 15.38 4.74
N ARG A 30 7.07 15.75 5.55
CA ARG A 30 6.86 17.13 6.02
C ARG A 30 8.03 17.68 6.83
N ILE A 31 8.72 16.83 7.58
CA ILE A 31 9.87 17.23 8.40
C ILE A 31 11.21 17.01 7.68
N GLY A 32 11.19 16.46 6.46
CA GLY A 32 12.38 16.19 5.66
C GLY A 32 13.16 14.94 6.08
N ASP A 33 12.53 14.05 6.83
CA ASP A 33 13.12 12.77 7.25
C ASP A 33 12.97 11.72 6.14
N LYS A 34 13.97 11.66 5.26
CA LYS A 34 13.96 10.78 4.09
C LYS A 34 14.15 9.30 4.43
N GLU A 35 14.82 9.01 5.55
CA GLU A 35 15.07 7.64 5.99
C GLU A 35 13.76 7.06 6.52
N ASN A 36 13.11 7.76 7.44
CA ASN A 36 11.81 7.34 7.96
C ASN A 36 10.77 7.29 6.83
N PHE A 37 10.74 8.26 5.93
CA PHE A 37 9.83 8.22 4.77
C PHE A 37 9.93 6.92 3.97
N ALA A 38 11.16 6.45 3.69
CA ALA A 38 11.36 5.21 2.94
C ALA A 38 10.97 3.96 3.76
N GLU A 39 11.24 3.98 5.07
CA GLU A 39 10.85 2.91 6.01
C GLU A 39 9.33 2.76 6.08
N GLU A 40 8.59 3.85 6.28
CA GLU A 40 7.12 3.82 6.36
C GLU A 40 6.45 3.37 5.06
N LEU A 41 7.02 3.72 3.90
CA LEU A 41 6.56 3.20 2.61
C LEU A 41 6.78 1.68 2.49
N ALA A 42 7.88 1.16 3.03
CA ALA A 42 8.13 -0.27 3.06
C ALA A 42 7.13 -0.98 3.99
N ASP A 43 6.84 -0.41 5.16
CA ASP A 43 5.86 -0.95 6.09
C ASP A 43 4.44 -0.96 5.51
N ALA A 44 4.06 0.09 4.78
CA ALA A 44 2.81 0.10 4.01
C ALA A 44 2.74 -1.05 2.99
N CYS A 45 3.83 -1.30 2.25
CA CYS A 45 3.90 -2.41 1.29
C CYS A 45 3.80 -3.77 2.00
N ILE A 46 4.51 -3.96 3.11
CA ILE A 46 4.49 -5.21 3.88
C ILE A 46 3.08 -5.50 4.39
N ARG A 47 2.37 -4.50 4.93
CA ARG A 47 0.98 -4.68 5.39
C ARG A 47 0.01 -5.00 4.24
N ILE A 48 0.21 -4.40 3.07
CA ILE A 48 -0.57 -4.72 1.87
C ILE A 48 -0.33 -6.18 1.45
N PHE A 49 0.93 -6.62 1.43
CA PHE A 49 1.27 -7.99 1.07
C PHE A 49 0.75 -9.01 2.10
N ASP A 50 0.83 -8.69 3.39
CA ASP A 50 0.25 -9.52 4.46
C ASP A 50 -1.26 -9.70 4.27
N LEU A 51 -1.97 -8.59 4.03
CA LEU A 51 -3.40 -8.61 3.76
C LEU A 51 -3.72 -9.46 2.51
N CYS A 52 -3.00 -9.26 1.41
CA CYS A 52 -3.20 -10.04 0.20
C CYS A 52 -2.95 -11.54 0.42
N GLY A 53 -1.92 -11.90 1.18
CA GLY A 53 -1.65 -13.28 1.56
C GLY A 53 -2.79 -13.90 2.38
N ALA A 54 -3.30 -13.15 3.37
CA ALA A 54 -4.41 -13.59 4.22
C ALA A 54 -5.72 -13.77 3.44
N GLU A 55 -5.98 -12.93 2.45
CA GLU A 55 -7.20 -12.95 1.63
C GLU A 55 -7.04 -13.77 0.32
N GLN A 56 -5.89 -14.44 0.12
CA GLN A 56 -5.56 -15.21 -1.08
C GLN A 56 -5.67 -14.38 -2.39
N ILE A 57 -5.26 -13.13 -2.32
CA ILE A 57 -5.22 -12.21 -3.46
C ILE A 57 -3.87 -12.35 -4.17
N ASP A 58 -3.91 -12.73 -5.44
CA ASP A 58 -2.75 -12.67 -6.33
C ASP A 58 -2.49 -11.22 -6.77
N LEU A 59 -1.80 -10.49 -5.89
CA LEU A 59 -1.54 -9.06 -6.09
C LEU A 59 -0.68 -8.80 -7.32
N GLU A 60 0.27 -9.68 -7.65
CA GLU A 60 1.13 -9.55 -8.83
C GLU A 60 0.27 -9.53 -10.10
N ASN A 61 -0.59 -10.53 -10.28
CA ASN A 61 -1.47 -10.58 -11.44
C ASN A 61 -2.46 -9.40 -11.47
N VAL A 62 -2.96 -8.95 -10.32
CA VAL A 62 -3.83 -7.76 -10.24
C VAL A 62 -3.08 -6.50 -10.70
N ILE A 63 -1.83 -6.31 -10.28
CA ILE A 63 -0.99 -5.18 -10.69
C ILE A 63 -0.71 -5.24 -12.20
N LEU A 64 -0.27 -6.39 -12.73
CA LEU A 64 0.01 -6.56 -14.16
C LEU A 64 -1.21 -6.24 -15.02
N ASN A 65 -2.38 -6.78 -14.65
CA ASN A 65 -3.64 -6.49 -15.33
C ASN A 65 -4.01 -5.02 -15.26
N LYS A 66 -3.75 -4.35 -14.13
CA LYS A 66 -3.99 -2.92 -13.98
C LYS A 66 -3.05 -2.08 -14.85
N MET A 67 -1.78 -2.47 -14.94
CA MET A 67 -0.79 -1.81 -15.80
C MET A 67 -1.19 -1.91 -17.28
N GLU A 68 -1.64 -3.08 -17.75
CA GLU A 68 -2.13 -3.23 -19.13
C GLU A 68 -3.39 -2.40 -19.40
N LYS A 69 -4.35 -2.35 -18.47
CA LYS A 69 -5.50 -1.44 -18.56
C LYS A 69 -5.07 0.04 -18.58
N ASN A 70 -4.04 0.39 -17.82
CA ASN A 70 -3.53 1.77 -17.77
C ASN A 70 -2.77 2.14 -19.06
N ARG A 71 -2.13 1.19 -19.75
CA ARG A 71 -1.46 1.41 -21.04
C ARG A 71 -2.42 1.97 -22.10
N GLY A 72 -3.68 1.54 -22.07
CA GLY A 72 -4.73 2.05 -22.96
C GLY A 72 -5.33 3.41 -22.55
N ARG A 73 -4.93 3.99 -21.41
CA ARG A 73 -5.43 5.31 -21.00
C ARG A 73 -4.74 6.39 -21.82
N ALA A 74 -5.53 7.31 -22.36
CA ALA A 74 -5.00 8.49 -23.03
C ALA A 74 -4.02 9.22 -22.11
N TYR A 75 -2.85 9.57 -22.64
CA TYR A 75 -1.84 10.32 -21.90
C TYR A 75 -2.42 11.68 -21.51
N LYS A 76 -2.48 11.96 -20.20
CA LYS A 76 -3.01 13.19 -19.59
C LYS A 76 -4.48 13.50 -19.93
N HIS A 77 -5.39 13.12 -19.04
CA HIS A 77 -6.62 13.90 -18.86
C HIS A 77 -6.23 15.24 -18.22
N GLY A 78 -5.91 16.24 -19.03
CA GLY A 78 -5.66 17.59 -18.56
C GLY A 78 -4.63 18.35 -19.38
N GLY A 79 -4.79 18.39 -20.71
CA GLY A 79 -3.92 19.15 -21.61
C GLY A 79 -3.65 20.59 -21.15
N LYS A 80 -2.58 20.75 -20.39
CA LYS A 80 -1.88 22.01 -20.17
C LYS A 80 -0.40 21.75 -20.41
N ALA A 81 0.05 22.27 -21.54
CA ALA A 81 1.43 22.72 -21.71
C ALA A 81 1.67 23.92 -20.80
#